data_AF-A0A969U321-F1
#
_entry.id   AF-A0A969U321-F1
#
_cell.length_a   1.000
_cell.length_b   1.000
_cell.length_c   1.000
_cell.angle_alpha   90.00
_cell.angle_beta   90.00
_cell.angle_gamma   90.00
#
_symmetry.space_group_name_H-M   'P 1'
#
loop_
_entity.id
_entity.type
_entity.pdbx_description
1 polymer ?
#
loop_
_entity_poly.entity_id
_entity_poly.type
_entity_poly.pdbx_seq_one_letter_code
_entity_poly.pdbx_strand_id
1 'polypeptide(L)'
;MWKFAILALVTLELVLLSALGIHPANATLSNPEFYAWNFASVGSSVGSSELVCKKTVVAPQDLVLPSSPMQAVRIDSAIVDSKFCANSTKPVK
;
A
#
# COMPACT_ATOMS: atom_id res chain seq x y z
N MET A 1 -0.18 42.56 18.84
CA MET A 1 -0.42 41.54 19.90
C MET A 1 -1.32 40.40 19.44
N TRP A 2 -2.36 40.65 18.65
CA TRP A 2 -3.33 39.62 18.23
C TRP A 2 -2.73 38.44 17.44
N LYS A 3 -1.69 38.69 16.62
CA LYS A 3 -0.96 37.65 15.87
C LYS A 3 -0.35 36.59 16.79
N PHE A 4 0.13 36.97 17.98
CA PHE A 4 0.70 36.02 18.93
C PHE A 4 -0.38 35.21 19.64
N ALA A 5 -1.54 35.80 19.89
CA ALA A 5 -2.69 35.10 20.48
C ALA A 5 -3.23 34.01 19.54
N ILE A 6 -3.32 34.30 18.23
CA ILE A 6 -3.75 33.33 17.22
C ILE A 6 -2.74 32.18 17.13
N LEU A 7 -1.43 32.48 17.11
CA LEU A 7 -0.41 31.44 17.08
C LEU A 7 -0.52 30.50 18.30
N ALA A 8 -0.68 31.06 19.49
CA ALA A 8 -0.81 30.30 20.72
C ALA A 8 -2.05 29.38 20.72
N LEU A 9 -3.18 29.88 20.21
CA LEU A 9 -4.42 29.10 20.07
C LEU A 9 -4.25 27.92 19.11
N VAL A 10 -3.64 28.15 17.94
CA VAL A 10 -3.40 27.09 16.95
C VAL A 10 -2.45 26.03 17.50
N THR A 11 -1.38 26.45 18.20
CA THR A 11 -0.45 25.49 18.83
C THR A 11 -1.12 24.69 19.94
N LEU A 12 -1.98 25.32 20.75
CA LEU A 12 -2.71 24.66 21.81
C LEU A 12 -3.70 23.63 21.25
N GLU A 13 -4.42 23.97 20.18
CA GLU A 13 -5.32 23.07 19.49
C GLU A 13 -4.59 21.85 18.93
N LEU A 14 -3.43 22.04 18.30
CA LEU A 14 -2.60 20.96 17.77
C LEU A 14 -2.10 20.00 18.87
N VAL A 15 -1.73 20.56 20.02
CA VAL A 15 -1.31 19.79 21.20
C VAL A 15 -2.48 19.03 21.79
N LEU A 16 -3.68 19.61 21.85
CA LEU A 16 -4.87 18.89 22.30
C LEU A 16 -5.24 17.75 21.35
N LEU A 17 -5.23 17.98 20.04
CA LEU A 17 -5.54 16.95 19.04
C LEU A 17 -4.58 15.75 19.12
N SER A 18 -3.30 16.02 19.38
CA SER A 18 -2.30 14.96 19.57
C SER A 18 -2.40 14.28 20.95
N ALA A 19 -2.67 15.04 22.03
CA ALA A 19 -2.79 14.50 23.38
C ALA A 19 -4.07 13.70 23.63
N LEU A 20 -5.18 14.04 22.97
CA LEU A 20 -6.44 13.28 23.05
C LEU A 20 -6.40 11.95 22.28
N GLY A 21 -5.25 11.57 21.71
CA GLY A 21 -5.09 10.26 21.11
C GLY A 21 -5.99 10.05 19.90
N ILE A 22 -6.26 11.10 19.12
CA ILE A 22 -6.73 10.93 17.74
C ILE A 22 -5.55 10.34 16.98
N HIS A 23 -5.38 9.03 17.14
CA HIS A 23 -4.40 8.26 16.41
C HIS A 23 -4.72 8.46 14.92
N PRO A 24 -3.70 8.51 14.04
CA PRO A 24 -3.96 8.44 12.61
C PRO A 24 -4.88 7.26 12.37
N ALA A 25 -5.98 7.49 11.65
CA ALA A 25 -6.91 6.42 11.32
C ALA A 25 -6.09 5.29 10.69
N ASN A 26 -5.98 4.17 11.41
CA ASN A 26 -5.25 3.01 10.94
C ASN A 26 -6.04 2.49 9.73
N ALA A 27 -5.63 2.89 8.53
CA ALA A 27 -6.21 2.41 7.28
C ALA A 27 -5.71 0.98 7.05
N THR A 28 -6.13 0.07 7.92
CA THR A 28 -5.90 -1.36 7.75
C THR A 28 -6.83 -1.83 6.64
N LEU A 29 -6.34 -1.83 5.40
CA LEU A 29 -6.99 -2.58 4.34
C LEU A 29 -6.79 -4.06 4.66
N SER A 30 -7.89 -4.80 4.84
CA SER A 30 -7.86 -6.21 5.20
C SER A 30 -7.30 -7.11 4.09
N ASN A 31 -7.47 -6.71 2.83
CA ASN A 31 -6.93 -7.39 1.66
C ASN A 31 -6.64 -6.37 0.55
N PRO A 32 -5.54 -5.61 0.63
CA PRO A 32 -5.20 -4.66 -0.42
C PRO A 32 -4.97 -5.38 -1.75
N GLU A 33 -5.68 -4.90 -2.78
CA GLU A 33 -5.53 -5.34 -4.16
C GLU A 33 -4.74 -4.29 -4.94
N PHE A 34 -3.67 -4.72 -5.61
CA PHE A 34 -2.82 -3.86 -6.42
C PHE A 34 -2.87 -4.30 -7.88
N TYR A 35 -2.98 -3.33 -8.78
CA TYR A 35 -3.00 -3.56 -10.23
C TYR A 35 -1.78 -2.86 -10.83
N ALA A 36 -0.90 -3.61 -11.49
CA ALA A 36 0.32 -3.05 -12.08
C ALA A 36 0.75 -3.80 -13.34
N TRP A 37 1.43 -3.10 -14.24
CA TRP A 37 2.09 -3.70 -15.38
C TRP A 37 3.32 -4.51 -14.92
N ASN A 38 3.39 -5.77 -15.31
CA ASN A 38 4.49 -6.66 -14.96
C ASN A 38 4.74 -7.69 -16.08
N PHE A 39 5.90 -8.34 -16.09
CA PHE A 39 6.24 -9.35 -17.09
C PHE A 39 5.52 -10.67 -16.83
N ALA A 40 5.16 -11.39 -17.89
CA ALA A 40 4.32 -12.58 -17.80
C ALA A 40 4.91 -13.75 -16.98
N SER A 41 6.24 -13.87 -16.78
CA SER A 41 6.83 -15.03 -16.08
C SER A 41 7.89 -14.69 -15.02
N VAL A 42 7.86 -15.43 -13.91
CA VAL A 42 8.98 -15.76 -13.02
C VAL A 42 9.09 -17.29 -13.01
N GLY A 43 9.69 -17.91 -14.03
CA GLY A 43 9.76 -19.38 -14.05
C GLY A 43 10.19 -20.07 -15.34
N SER A 44 10.47 -19.35 -16.42
CA SER A 44 11.17 -19.93 -17.56
C SER A 44 12.28 -18.99 -17.95
N SER A 45 13.48 -19.32 -17.50
CA SER A 45 14.73 -18.98 -18.16
C SER A 45 14.49 -18.82 -19.66
N VAL A 46 14.73 -17.59 -20.16
CA VAL A 46 14.38 -17.00 -21.47
C VAL A 46 13.19 -16.00 -21.37
N GLY A 47 13.57 -14.73 -21.30
CA GLY A 47 12.72 -13.58 -21.02
C GLY A 47 11.48 -13.46 -21.91
N SER A 48 10.32 -13.60 -21.29
CA SER A 48 9.09 -13.08 -21.87
C SER A 48 9.10 -11.56 -21.78
N SER A 49 9.15 -10.89 -22.93
CA SER A 49 9.08 -9.42 -23.03
C SER A 49 7.65 -8.88 -23.04
N GLU A 50 6.67 -9.76 -22.80
CA GLU A 50 5.26 -9.41 -22.81
C GLU A 50 4.88 -8.76 -21.47
N LEU A 51 4.59 -7.46 -21.54
CA LEU A 51 4.06 -6.67 -20.43
C LEU A 51 2.56 -6.91 -20.30
N VAL A 52 2.17 -7.51 -19.18
CA VAL A 52 0.78 -7.87 -18.85
C VAL A 52 0.32 -7.09 -17.61
N CYS A 53 -0.98 -6.83 -17.49
CA CYS A 53 -1.54 -6.28 -16.26
C CYS A 53 -1.66 -7.42 -15.24
N LYS A 54 -1.09 -7.25 -14.05
CA LYS A 54 -1.19 -8.21 -12.96
C LYS A 54 -1.94 -7.61 -11.78
N LYS A 55 -2.87 -8.41 -11.23
CA LYS A 55 -3.47 -8.20 -9.93
C LYS A 55 -2.63 -8.92 -8.89
N THR A 56 -2.24 -8.21 -7.84
CA THR A 56 -1.57 -8.77 -6.66
C THR A 56 -2.47 -8.54 -5.45
N VAL A 57 -2.80 -9.60 -4.72
CA VAL A 57 -3.56 -9.54 -3.48
C VAL A 57 -2.64 -9.94 -2.34
N VAL A 58 -2.54 -9.08 -1.34
CA VAL A 58 -1.76 -9.35 -0.13
C VAL A 58 -2.74 -9.58 1.01
N ALA A 59 -2.86 -10.82 1.46
CA ALA A 59 -3.76 -11.22 2.54
C ALA A 59 -2.94 -11.59 3.78
N PRO A 60 -3.30 -11.14 4.99
CA PRO A 60 -2.66 -11.62 6.21
C PRO A 60 -2.83 -13.14 6.34
N GLN A 61 -1.77 -13.83 6.76
CA GLN A 61 -1.83 -15.22 7.17
C GLN A 61 -1.75 -15.30 8.69
N ASP A 62 -2.61 -16.12 9.28
CA ASP A 62 -2.50 -16.56 10.67
C ASP A 62 -1.36 -17.58 10.84
N LEU A 63 -0.15 -17.17 10.45
CA LEU A 63 1.08 -17.91 10.74
C LEU A 63 1.85 -17.15 11.81
N VAL A 64 2.02 -17.78 12.97
CA VAL A 64 2.92 -17.30 14.00
C VAL A 64 4.35 -17.55 13.52
N LEU A 65 5.03 -16.50 13.05
CA LEU A 65 6.45 -16.58 12.76
C LEU A 65 7.22 -16.52 14.09
N PRO A 66 7.95 -17.58 14.47
CA PRO A 66 8.54 -17.70 15.81
C PRO A 66 9.64 -16.66 16.11
N SER A 67 10.08 -15.86 15.13
CA SER A 67 11.25 -14.97 15.26
C SER A 67 11.10 -13.59 14.60
N SER A 68 9.91 -13.18 14.13
CA SER A 68 9.74 -11.91 13.44
C SER A 68 8.62 -11.06 14.08
N PRO A 69 8.85 -9.76 14.33
CA PRO A 69 7.77 -8.84 14.68
C PRO A 69 6.85 -8.55 13.47
N MET A 70 7.19 -9.03 12.27
CA MET A 70 6.36 -8.88 11.07
C MET A 70 5.29 -9.97 10.98
N GLN A 71 4.10 -9.56 10.55
CA GLN A 71 2.99 -10.47 10.28
C GLN A 71 3.23 -11.23 8.96
N ALA A 72 2.98 -12.53 8.96
CA ALA A 72 2.98 -13.32 7.73
C ALA A 72 1.88 -12.83 6.80
N VAL A 73 2.18 -12.75 5.51
CA VAL A 73 1.20 -12.43 4.47
C VAL A 73 1.30 -13.44 3.33
N ARG A 74 0.15 -13.84 2.79
CA ARG A 74 0.02 -14.54 1.52
C ARG A 74 -0.03 -13.51 0.41
N ILE A 75 0.77 -13.74 -0.63
CA ILE A 75 0.76 -12.92 -1.84
C ILE A 75 0.27 -13.81 -2.97
N ASP A 76 -0.94 -13.55 -3.45
CA ASP A 76 -1.49 -14.20 -4.65
C ASP A 76 -1.40 -13.21 -5.83
N SER A 77 -0.99 -13.70 -7.00
CA SER A 77 -0.93 -12.87 -8.21
C SER A 77 -1.58 -13.56 -9.41
N ALA A 78 -2.28 -12.78 -10.21
CA ALA A 78 -2.95 -13.26 -11.42
C ALA A 78 -2.81 -12.24 -12.56
N ILE A 79 -2.67 -12.73 -13.79
CA ILE A 79 -2.76 -11.88 -14.98
C ILE A 79 -4.22 -11.51 -15.17
N VAL A 80 -4.49 -10.21 -15.35
CA VAL A 80 -5.83 -9.65 -15.55
C VAL A 80 -5.88 -8.81 -16.82
N ASP A 81 -7.08 -8.40 -17.19
CA ASP A 81 -7.34 -7.54 -18.34
C ASP A 81 -6.59 -6.20 -18.24
N SER A 82 -6.08 -5.70 -19.37
CA SER A 82 -5.33 -4.44 -19.44
C SER A 82 -6.12 -3.22 -18.97
N LYS A 83 -7.46 -3.27 -19.01
CA LYS A 83 -8.34 -2.20 -18.52
C LYS A 83 -8.09 -1.84 -17.06
N PHE A 84 -7.67 -2.81 -16.23
CA PHE A 84 -7.41 -2.57 -14.81
C PHE A 84 -6.12 -1.77 -14.57
N CYS A 85 -5.19 -1.82 -15.52
CA CYS A 85 -3.96 -1.02 -15.50
C CYS A 85 -4.03 0.19 -16.46
N ALA A 86 -5.21 0.52 -17.00
CA ALA A 86 -5.35 1.58 -18.01
C ALA A 86 -4.90 2.95 -17.50
N ASN A 87 -5.06 3.21 -16.20
CA ASN A 87 -4.68 4.46 -15.56
C ASN A 87 -3.24 4.44 -15.00
N SER A 88 -2.51 3.34 -15.21
CA SER A 88 -1.13 3.17 -14.75
C SER A 88 -0.17 3.28 -15.92
N THR A 89 0.92 4.02 -15.75
CA THR A 89 1.96 4.15 -16.78
C THR A 89 2.52 2.77 -17.14
N LYS A 90 2.39 2.38 -18.40
CA LYS A 90 3.00 1.16 -18.92
C LYS A 90 4.52 1.37 -18.98
N PRO A 91 5.34 0.47 -18.39
CA PRO A 91 6.78 0.54 -18.51
C PRO A 91 7.18 0.57 -19.99
N VAL A 92 8.02 1.52 -20.35
CA VAL A 92 8.68 1.52 -21.66
C VAL A 92 9.85 0.54 -21.61
N LYS A 93 10.00 -0.23 -22.68
CA LYS A 93 11.06 -1.25 -22.82
C LYS A 93 12.43 -0.60 -22.96
#